data_AF-A0A535WR29-F1
#
_entry.id   AF-A0A535WR29-F1
#
_cell.length_a   1.000
_cell.length_b   1.000
_cell.length_c   1.000
_cell.angle_alpha   90.00
_cell.angle_beta   90.00
_cell.angle_gamma   90.00
#
_symmetry.space_group_name_H-M   'P 1'
#
loop_
_entity.id
_entity.type
_entity.pdbx_description
1 polymer ?
#
loop_
_entity_poly.entity_id
_entity_poly.type
_entity_poly.pdbx_seq_one_letter_code
_entity_poly.pdbx_strand_id
1 'polypeptide(L)' 'MGAEVAELLQGEDPNSRHIDDAWHWTAVYVELLQFAEGHAPERVDLYRSRLQFWRKRELDLTAEPAGRIGAPT' A
#
# COMPACT_ATOMS: atom_id res chain seq x y z
N MET A 1 0.08 23.22 2.70
CA MET A 1 -0.33 21.92 2.14
C MET A 1 0.04 20.87 3.16
N GLY A 2 -0.86 20.60 4.11
CA GLY A 2 -0.63 19.54 5.09
C GLY A 2 -0.77 18.22 4.36
N ALA A 3 0.26 17.38 4.39
CA ALA A 3 0.08 15.98 4.11
C ALA A 3 -0.94 15.48 5.13
N GLU A 4 -2.18 15.31 4.69
CA GLU A 4 -3.18 14.56 5.45
C GLU A 4 -2.51 13.24 5.77
N VAL A 5 -2.17 13.04 7.05
CA VAL A 5 -1.59 11.79 7.53
C VAL A 5 -2.75 10.81 7.44
N ALA A 6 -2.93 10.23 6.25
CA ALA A 6 -3.95 9.23 6.00
C ALA A 6 -3.84 8.20 7.12
N GLU A 7 -4.90 8.04 7.90
CA GLU A 7 -4.91 7.16 9.06
C GLU A 7 -4.52 5.75 8.60
N LEU A 8 -3.35 5.30 9.06
CA LEU A 8 -2.81 4.00 8.69
C LEU A 8 -3.57 2.91 9.43
N LEU A 9 -3.77 1.77 8.77
CA LEU A 9 -4.31 0.60 9.43
C LEU A 9 -3.28 0.03 10.40
N GLN A 10 -3.74 -0.65 11.44
CA GLN A 10 -2.84 -1.27 12.41
C GLN A 10 -1.91 -2.27 11.72
N GLY A 11 -0.60 -2.05 11.85
CA GLY A 11 0.43 -2.90 11.23
C GLY A 11 0.85 -2.47 9.82
N GLU A 12 0.23 -1.43 9.27
CA GLU A 12 0.62 -0.88 7.98
C GLU A 12 1.90 -0.05 8.11
N ASP A 13 2.96 -0.47 7.42
CA ASP A 13 4.20 0.30 7.30
C ASP A 13 4.42 0.76 5.85
N PRO A 14 4.16 2.05 5.53
CA PRO A 14 4.39 2.62 4.20
C PRO A 14 5.85 2.55 3.73
N ASN A 15 6.80 2.40 4.66
CA ASN A 15 8.21 2.33 4.33
C ASN A 15 8.70 0.91 4.04
N SER A 16 7.83 -0.10 4.16
CA SER A 16 8.19 -1.48 3.88
C SER A 16 8.82 -1.63 2.49
N ARG A 17 9.86 -2.47 2.44
CA ARG A 17 10.54 -2.87 1.21
C ARG A 17 10.18 -4.30 0.79
N HIS A 18 9.28 -4.94 1.51
CA HIS A 18 8.80 -6.28 1.20
C HIS A 18 7.67 -6.19 0.19
N ILE A 19 7.82 -6.86 -0.95
CA ILE A 19 6.78 -6.91 -1.97
C ILE A 19 5.50 -7.59 -1.45
N ASP A 20 5.64 -8.55 -0.54
CA ASP A 20 4.52 -9.23 0.11
C ASP A 20 3.61 -8.25 0.89
N ASP A 21 4.18 -7.20 1.49
CA ASP A 21 3.39 -6.17 2.16
C ASP A 21 2.58 -5.35 1.15
N ALA A 22 3.16 -5.04 -0.02
CA ALA A 22 2.45 -4.33 -1.07
C ALA A 22 1.28 -5.15 -1.62
N TRP A 23 1.46 -6.46 -1.80
CA TRP A 23 0.37 -7.36 -2.17
C TRP A 23 -0.69 -7.46 -1.09
N HIS A 24 -0.28 -7.65 0.16
CA HIS A 24 -1.19 -7.76 1.30
C HIS A 24 -2.08 -6.52 1.44
N TRP A 25 -1.48 -5.33 1.52
CA TRP A 25 -2.23 -4.10 1.70
C TRP A 25 -3.06 -3.72 0.47
N THR A 26 -2.62 -4.05 -0.74
CA THR A 26 -3.44 -3.91 -1.94
C THR A 26 -4.73 -4.74 -1.83
N ALA A 27 -4.64 -5.99 -1.39
CA ALA A 27 -5.82 -6.84 -1.19
C ALA A 27 -6.76 -6.27 -0.12
N VAL A 28 -6.22 -5.89 1.03
CA VAL A 28 -6.99 -5.27 2.14
C VAL A 28 -7.73 -4.02 1.68
N TYR A 29 -7.06 -3.09 0.99
CA TYR A 29 -7.71 -1.85 0.55
C TYR A 29 -8.72 -2.05 -0.59
N VAL A 30 -8.60 -3.10 -1.40
CA VAL A 30 -9.67 -3.47 -2.36
C VAL A 30 -10.93 -3.88 -1.61
N GLU A 31 -10.80 -4.74 -0.60
CA GLU A 31 -11.95 -5.21 0.20
C GLU A 31 -12.59 -4.04 0.98
N LEU A 32 -11.78 -3.20 1.61
CA LEU A 32 -12.26 -2.03 2.34
C LEU A 32 -12.95 -1.01 1.45
N LEU A 33 -12.44 -0.79 0.23
CA LEU A 33 -13.07 0.12 -0.73
C LEU A 33 -14.45 -0.41 -1.16
N GLN A 34 -14.55 -1.69 -1.50
CA GLN A 34 -15.82 -2.33 -1.87
C GLN A 34 -16.85 -2.24 -0.75
N PHE A 35 -16.42 -2.44 0.51
CA PHE A 35 -17.29 -2.27 1.67
C PHE A 35 -17.69 -0.80 1.87
N ALA A 36 -16.75 0.14 1.76
CA ALA A 36 -16.98 1.55 2.03
C ALA A 36 -17.96 2.22 1.06
N GLU A 37 -17.99 1.80 -0.22
CA GLU A 37 -18.89 2.35 -1.22
C GLU A 37 -20.38 2.26 -0.83
N GLY A 38 -20.75 1.24 -0.03
CA GLY A 38 -22.11 1.07 0.48
C GLY A 38 -22.34 1.49 1.93
N HIS A 39 -21.26 1.60 2.73
CA HIS A 39 -21.38 1.67 4.19
C HIS A 39 -20.62 2.83 4.87
N ALA A 40 -19.62 3.41 4.21
CA ALA A 40 -18.79 4.47 4.77
C ALA A 40 -18.23 5.37 3.65
N PRO A 41 -19.08 6.14 2.95
CA PRO A 41 -18.67 6.94 1.79
C PRO A 41 -17.57 7.95 2.11
N GLU A 42 -17.49 8.45 3.35
CA GLU A 42 -16.44 9.34 3.83
C GLU A 42 -15.04 8.71 3.85
N ARG A 43 -14.95 7.37 3.83
CA ARG A 43 -13.67 6.63 3.80
C ARG A 43 -13.25 6.21 2.40
N VAL A 44 -14.11 6.36 1.39
CA VAL A 44 -13.85 5.91 0.01
C VAL A 44 -12.60 6.58 -0.56
N ASP A 45 -12.47 7.90 -0.41
CA ASP A 45 -11.31 8.62 -0.96
C ASP A 45 -10.01 8.26 -0.23
N LEU A 46 -10.07 8.02 1.08
CA LEU A 46 -8.94 7.53 1.87
C LEU A 46 -8.47 6.16 1.36
N TYR A 47 -9.38 5.18 1.30
CA TYR A 47 -9.07 3.82 0.87
C TYR A 47 -8.60 3.76 -0.58
N ARG A 48 -9.22 4.56 -1.46
CA ARG A 48 -8.78 4.71 -2.85
C ARG A 48 -7.36 5.27 -2.94
N SER A 49 -7.02 6.26 -2.13
CA SER A 49 -5.68 6.86 -2.11
C SER A 49 -4.62 5.88 -1.61
N ARG A 50 -4.92 5.12 -0.54
CA ARG A 50 -4.03 4.07 -0.02
C ARG A 50 -3.87 2.90 -0.98
N LEU A 51 -4.94 2.49 -1.67
CA LEU A 51 -4.86 1.48 -2.72
C LEU A 51 -3.91 1.90 -3.85
N GLN A 52 -3.99 3.15 -4.29
CA GLN A 52 -3.09 3.68 -5.32
C GLN A 52 -1.64 3.72 -4.83
N PHE A 53 -1.42 4.09 -3.57
CA PHE A 53 -0.10 4.06 -2.95
C PHE A 53 0.52 2.65 -3.01
N TRP A 54 -0.19 1.63 -2.55
CA TRP A 54 0.35 0.26 -2.51
C TRP A 54 0.52 -0.36 -3.89
N ARG A 55 -0.37 -0.08 -4.86
CA ARG A 55 -0.17 -0.49 -6.26
C ARG A 55 1.06 0.14 -6.89
N LYS A 56 1.33 1.42 -6.62
CA LYS A 56 2.55 2.07 -7.09
C LYS A 56 3.78 1.42 -6.44
N ARG A 57 3.71 1.16 -5.14
CA ARG A 57 4.80 0.53 -4.39
C ARG A 57 5.10 -0.88 -4.89
N GLU A 58 4.08 -1.66 -5.26
CA GLU A 58 4.24 -2.97 -5.89
C GLU A 58 5.05 -2.87 -7.19
N LEU A 59 4.71 -1.91 -8.06
CA LEU A 59 5.44 -1.66 -9.30
C LEU A 59 6.89 -1.24 -9.02
N ASP A 60 7.10 -0.31 -8.07
CA ASP A 60 8.43 0.16 -7.68
C ASP A 60 9.29 -1.01 -7.16
N LEU A 61 8.75 -1.84 -6.27
CA LEU A 61 9.46 -2.99 -5.68
C LEU A 61 9.70 -4.14 -6.67
N THR A 62 8.84 -4.30 -7.68
CA THR A 62 9.02 -5.27 -8.76
C THR A 62 10.05 -4.79 -9.79
N ALA A 63 10.14 -3.48 -10.01
CA ALA A 63 11.09 -2.86 -10.93
C ALA A 63 12.51 -2.76 -10.37
N GLU A 64 12.68 -2.86 -9.05
CA GLU A 64 13.99 -2.93 -8.41
C GLU A 64 14.71 -4.22 -8.88
N PRO A 65 15.88 -4.13 -9.55
CA PRO A 65 16.63 -5.31 -9.92
C PRO A 65 17.04 -6.05 -8.65
N ALA A 66 16.81 -7.37 -8.60
CA ALA A 66 17.16 -8.27 -7.50
C ALA A 66 18.67 -8.36 -7.15
N GLY A 67 19.49 -7.37 -7.54
CA GLY A 67 20.95 -7.42 -7.61
C GLY A 67 21.71 -6.71 -6.50
N ARG A 68 21.24 -6.73 -5.24
CA ARG A 68 22.08 -6.39 -4.08
C ARG A 68 21.93 -7.35 -2.90
N ILE A 69 21.63 -8.62 -3.18
CA ILE A 69 21.71 -9.69 -2.18
C ILE A 69 22.69 -10.74 -2.73
N GLY A 70 23.92 -10.71 -2.21
CA GLY A 70 24.86 -11.84 -2.31
C GLY A 70 26.00 -11.72 -3.33
N ALA A 71 27.01 -10.89 -3.05
CA ALA A 71 28.38 -11.18 -3.47
C ALA A 71 29.23 -11.36 -2.20
N PRO A 72 29.58 -12.59 -1.79
CA PRO A 72 30.59 -12.78 -0.77
C PRO A 72 31.96 -12.38 -1.35
N THR A 73 32.61 -11.40 -0.72
CA THR A 73 34.06 -11.17 -0.84
C THR A 73 34.85 -12.33 -0.27
#